data_AF-A0AAU6MGM4-F1
#
_entry.id   AF-A0AAU6MGM4-F1
#
_cell.length_a   1.000
_cell.length_b   1.000
_cell.length_c   1.000
_cell.angle_alpha   90.00
_cell.angle_beta   90.00
_cell.angle_gamma   90.00
#
_symmetry.space_group_name_H-M   'P 1'
#
loop_
_entity.id
_entity.type
_entity.pdbx_description
1 polymer ?
#
loop_
_entity_poly.entity_id
_entity_poly.type
_entity_poly.pdbx_seq_one_letter_code
_entity_poly.pdbx_strand_id
1 'polypeptide(L)'
;MRRTRSTIVTTVAAATIHGCPSGAVCLCPNGSWANDKPTYVFYSHGAHEICNQLGTKRIYNHQTGGATARNCYDAAGTNCGGYQQANTYADYGCGYIPYNSIRLVK
;
A
#
# COMPACT_ATOMS: atom_id res chain seq x y z
N MET A 1 20.90 46.79 -9.18
CA MET A 1 21.07 45.35 -9.49
C MET A 1 20.51 44.52 -8.33
N ARG A 2 19.26 44.04 -8.40
CA ARG A 2 18.68 43.14 -7.38
C ARG A 2 18.87 41.69 -7.87
N ARG A 3 19.76 40.94 -7.22
CA ARG A 3 19.86 39.48 -7.41
C ARG A 3 18.76 38.82 -6.57
N THR A 4 17.69 38.39 -7.23
CA THR A 4 16.68 37.51 -6.64
C THR A 4 17.33 36.15 -6.33
N ARG A 5 17.43 35.81 -5.04
CA ARG A 5 17.79 34.45 -4.61
C ARG A 5 16.64 33.52 -4.99
N SER A 6 16.86 32.70 -6.00
CA SER A 6 15.95 31.61 -6.35
C SER A 6 16.18 30.48 -5.34
N THR A 7 15.24 30.28 -4.43
CA THR A 7 15.27 29.16 -3.49
C THR A 7 14.91 27.89 -4.25
N ILE A 8 15.88 26.99 -4.41
CA ILE A 8 15.64 25.64 -4.92
C ILE A 8 14.88 24.88 -3.82
N VAL A 9 13.60 24.59 -4.06
CA VAL A 9 12.82 23.70 -3.21
C VAL A 9 13.15 22.27 -3.62
N THR A 10 14.02 21.61 -2.86
CA THR A 10 14.26 20.18 -3.02
C THR A 10 13.08 19.43 -2.41
N THR A 11 12.21 18.87 -3.24
CA THR A 11 11.20 17.91 -2.76
C THR A 11 11.93 16.68 -2.25
N VAL A 12 11.87 16.42 -0.95
CA VAL A 12 12.33 15.13 -0.39
C VAL A 12 11.48 14.06 -1.05
N ALA A 13 12.10 13.21 -1.88
CA ALA A 13 11.41 12.05 -2.41
C ALA A 13 10.84 11.26 -1.23
N ALA A 14 9.54 11.02 -1.25
CA ALA A 14 8.85 10.28 -0.19
C ALA A 14 9.61 8.96 0.06
N ALA A 15 10.03 8.73 1.31
CA ALA A 15 10.90 7.59 1.64
C ALA A 15 10.22 6.28 1.22
N THR A 16 11.00 5.39 0.60
CA THR A 16 10.52 4.07 0.20
C THR A 16 11.02 3.04 1.20
N ILE A 17 10.11 2.23 1.74
CA ILE A 17 10.44 1.10 2.63
C ILE A 17 10.01 -0.18 1.92
N HIS A 18 10.96 -1.10 1.73
CA HIS A 18 10.74 -2.36 1.02
C HIS A 18 10.11 -2.23 -0.36
N GLY A 19 10.51 -1.19 -1.11
CA GLY A 19 9.93 -0.87 -2.42
C GLY A 19 8.56 -0.21 -2.36
N CYS A 20 7.99 -0.01 -1.16
CA CYS A 20 6.73 0.68 -0.96
C CYS A 20 6.94 2.17 -0.64
N PRO A 21 6.54 3.10 -1.52
CA PRO A 21 6.70 4.53 -1.26
C PRO A 21 5.80 5.02 -0.12
N SER A 22 6.27 6.02 0.63
CA SER A 22 5.45 6.65 1.67
C SER A 22 4.19 7.26 1.05
N GLY A 23 3.05 7.05 1.72
CA GLY A 23 1.73 7.41 1.22
C GLY A 23 0.99 6.27 0.48
N ALA A 24 1.62 5.11 0.29
CA ALA A 24 1.04 4.00 -0.46
C ALA A 24 0.74 2.75 0.39
N VAL A 25 -0.08 1.86 -0.16
CA VAL A 25 -0.23 0.48 0.30
C VAL A 25 0.33 -0.45 -0.77
N CYS A 26 1.10 -1.45 -0.36
CA CYS A 26 1.78 -2.34 -1.29
C CYS A 26 1.47 -3.80 -1.02
N LEU A 27 1.30 -4.57 -2.09
CA LEU A 27 1.07 -6.01 -2.04
C LEU A 27 2.30 -6.74 -2.61
N CYS A 28 3.03 -7.46 -1.78
CA CYS A 28 4.18 -8.25 -2.21
C CYS A 28 3.72 -9.58 -2.83
N PRO A 29 4.50 -10.15 -3.78
CA PRO A 29 4.14 -11.40 -4.47
C PRO A 29 4.15 -12.64 -3.57
N ASN A 30 4.70 -12.56 -2.35
CA ASN A 30 4.73 -13.65 -1.38
C ASN A 30 4.73 -13.09 0.07
N GLY A 31 4.85 -13.96 1.08
CA GLY A 31 4.98 -13.57 2.49
C GLY A 31 6.36 -13.03 2.88
N SER A 32 7.02 -12.31 1.98
CA SER A 32 8.33 -11.68 2.16
C SER A 32 8.35 -10.33 1.43
N TRP A 33 9.39 -9.53 1.66
CA TRP A 33 9.60 -8.25 0.99
C TRP A 33 9.96 -8.38 -0.49
N ALA A 34 10.18 -9.60 -0.98
CA ALA A 34 10.37 -9.94 -2.39
C ALA A 34 11.46 -9.10 -3.09
N ASN A 35 12.61 -8.90 -2.42
CA ASN A 35 13.70 -8.04 -2.89
C ASN A 35 13.23 -6.59 -3.15
N ASP A 36 12.37 -6.08 -2.27
CA ASP A 36 11.80 -4.74 -2.31
C ASP A 36 11.04 -4.43 -3.61
N LYS A 37 10.35 -5.45 -4.13
CA LYS A 37 9.56 -5.38 -5.38
C LYS A 37 8.12 -5.84 -5.13
N PRO A 38 7.25 -4.94 -4.65
CA PRO A 38 5.84 -5.25 -4.55
C PRO A 38 5.23 -5.46 -5.94
N THR A 39 4.21 -6.31 -6.02
CA THR A 39 3.44 -6.57 -7.26
C THR A 39 2.48 -5.41 -7.53
N TYR A 40 1.90 -4.85 -6.47
CA TYR A 40 1.00 -3.70 -6.56
C TYR A 40 1.42 -2.60 -5.59
N VAL A 41 1.17 -1.36 -6.02
CA VAL A 41 1.34 -0.14 -5.22
C VAL A 41 0.09 0.72 -5.44
N PHE A 42 -0.65 0.98 -4.37
CA PHE A 42 -1.90 1.72 -4.38
C PHE A 42 -1.72 3.06 -3.66
N TYR A 43 -2.13 4.16 -4.29
CA TYR A 43 -1.94 5.52 -3.76
C TYR A 43 -3.25 6.21 -3.38
N SER A 44 -4.33 5.99 -4.15
CA SER A 44 -5.60 6.68 -3.93
C SER A 44 -6.47 5.97 -2.90
N HIS A 45 -7.22 6.75 -2.12
CA HIS A 45 -8.28 6.21 -1.27
C HIS A 45 -9.40 5.59 -2.11
N GLY A 46 -10.06 4.59 -1.56
CA GLY A 46 -11.07 3.79 -2.26
C GLY A 46 -10.65 2.33 -2.43
N ALA A 47 -11.48 1.57 -3.13
CA ALA A 47 -11.26 0.15 -3.41
C ALA A 47 -10.40 -0.03 -4.66
N HIS A 48 -9.46 -0.96 -4.57
CA HIS A 48 -8.60 -1.36 -5.68
C HIS A 48 -8.77 -2.85 -5.91
N GLU A 49 -9.35 -3.23 -7.04
CA GLU A 49 -9.53 -4.63 -7.40
C GLU A 49 -8.18 -5.32 -7.58
N ILE A 50 -8.12 -6.56 -7.12
CA ILE A 50 -6.99 -7.46 -7.31
C ILE A 50 -7.51 -8.79 -7.79
N CYS A 51 -6.80 -9.41 -8.73
CA CYS A 51 -7.19 -10.70 -9.28
C CYS A 51 -6.04 -11.71 -9.18
N ASN A 52 -6.40 -12.99 -9.11
CA ASN A 52 -5.48 -14.12 -9.24
C ASN A 52 -4.30 -14.11 -8.25
N GLN A 53 -4.53 -13.65 -7.02
CA GLN A 53 -3.51 -13.66 -5.97
C GLN A 53 -3.46 -15.03 -5.29
N LEU A 54 -2.52 -15.87 -5.72
CA LEU A 54 -2.34 -17.23 -5.20
C LEU A 54 -1.25 -17.33 -4.15
N GLY A 55 -1.39 -18.25 -3.21
CA GLY A 55 -0.45 -18.45 -2.10
C GLY A 55 -0.44 -17.29 -1.10
N THR A 56 0.57 -17.28 -0.23
CA THR A 56 0.72 -16.22 0.78
C THR A 56 1.01 -14.89 0.11
N LYS A 57 0.49 -13.80 0.67
CA LYS A 57 0.85 -12.43 0.30
C LYS A 57 1.11 -11.60 1.54
N ARG A 58 2.06 -10.68 1.42
CA ARG A 58 2.28 -9.61 2.39
C ARG A 58 1.64 -8.34 1.88
N ILE A 59 0.81 -7.72 2.72
CA ILE A 59 0.35 -6.34 2.50
C ILE A 59 1.06 -5.42 3.49
N TYR A 60 1.60 -4.33 2.99
CA TYR A 60 2.26 -3.30 3.79
C TYR A 60 1.55 -1.97 3.59
N ASN A 61 1.08 -1.38 4.68
CA ASN A 61 0.47 -0.06 4.68
C ASN A 61 1.56 0.96 5.02
N HIS A 62 2.15 1.60 4.02
CA HIS A 62 3.11 2.70 4.21
C HIS A 62 2.45 4.08 4.07
N GLN A 63 1.14 4.17 4.31
CA GLN A 63 0.43 5.44 4.27
C GLN A 63 0.76 6.31 5.49
N THR A 64 0.38 7.59 5.42
CA THR A 64 0.65 8.58 6.47
C THR A 64 -0.63 9.30 6.92
N GLY A 65 -0.54 10.00 8.06
CA GLY A 65 -1.64 10.83 8.59
C GLY A 65 -2.88 10.03 8.97
N GLY A 66 -2.72 8.92 9.67
CA GLY A 66 -3.83 8.12 10.22
C GLY A 66 -4.57 7.21 9.23
N ALA A 67 -4.12 7.13 7.97
CA ALA A 67 -4.74 6.27 6.97
C ALA A 67 -4.58 4.77 7.28
N THR A 68 -5.56 3.99 6.87
CA THR A 68 -5.63 2.54 7.10
C THR A 68 -5.90 1.79 5.79
N ALA A 69 -5.50 0.52 5.77
CA ALA A 69 -5.74 -0.40 4.66
C ALA A 69 -6.62 -1.57 5.13
N ARG A 70 -7.45 -2.10 4.23
CA ARG A 70 -8.32 -3.24 4.51
C ARG A 70 -8.31 -4.20 3.34
N ASN A 71 -8.15 -5.50 3.60
CA ASN A 71 -8.41 -6.51 2.59
C ASN A 71 -9.93 -6.77 2.54
N CYS A 72 -10.48 -6.84 1.34
CA CYS A 72 -11.91 -6.95 1.11
C CYS A 72 -12.26 -8.22 0.35
N TYR A 73 -13.35 -8.86 0.76
CA TYR A 73 -13.85 -10.11 0.20
C TYR A 73 -14.62 -9.91 -1.10
N ASP A 74 -15.01 -8.68 -1.42
CA ASP A 74 -15.63 -8.31 -2.69
C ASP A 74 -14.75 -7.31 -3.46
N ALA A 75 -15.03 -7.17 -4.76
CA ALA A 75 -14.30 -6.29 -5.66
C ALA A 75 -14.61 -4.80 -5.41
N ALA A 76 -15.83 -4.47 -4.95
CA ALA A 76 -16.27 -3.10 -4.68
C ALA A 76 -15.66 -2.49 -3.40
N GLY A 77 -14.97 -3.29 -2.58
CA GLY A 77 -14.38 -2.88 -1.31
C GLY A 77 -15.42 -2.57 -0.22
N THR A 78 -16.56 -3.26 -0.22
CA THR A 78 -17.65 -2.99 0.75
C THR A 78 -17.64 -3.93 1.95
N ASN A 79 -17.30 -5.19 1.74
CA ASN A 79 -17.15 -6.24 2.73
C ASN A 79 -15.66 -6.47 2.99
N CYS A 80 -15.13 -5.87 4.06
CA CYS A 80 -13.71 -5.93 4.36
C CYS A 80 -13.44 -6.38 5.79
N GLY A 81 -12.27 -6.97 5.98
CA GLY A 81 -11.77 -7.32 7.30
C GLY A 81 -11.38 -6.10 8.14
N GLY A 82 -10.49 -6.35 9.10
CA GLY A 82 -9.99 -5.33 10.03
C GLY A 82 -9.21 -4.20 9.37
N TYR A 83 -8.91 -3.18 10.16
CA TYR A 83 -8.12 -2.03 9.76
C TYR A 83 -6.64 -2.26 10.05
N GLN A 84 -5.83 -2.34 8.99
CA GLN A 84 -4.38 -2.36 9.12
C GLN A 84 -3.86 -0.93 9.26
N GLN A 85 -3.18 -0.67 10.37
CA GLN A 85 -2.65 0.66 10.70
C GLN A 85 -1.49 1.05 9.79
N ALA A 86 -1.26 2.36 9.65
CA ALA A 86 -0.09 2.90 8.97
C ALA A 86 1.21 2.35 9.56
N ASN A 87 2.19 2.13 8.69
CA ASN A 87 3.51 1.56 8.97
C ASN A 87 3.49 0.14 9.55
N THR A 88 2.44 -0.64 9.28
CA THR A 88 2.35 -2.06 9.68
C THR A 88 2.18 -2.97 8.47
N TYR A 89 2.59 -4.23 8.60
CA TYR A 89 2.41 -5.28 7.60
C TYR A 89 1.70 -6.49 8.20
N ALA A 90 1.05 -7.26 7.33
CA ALA A 90 0.49 -8.56 7.69
C ALA A 90 0.65 -9.54 6.54
N ASP A 91 0.87 -10.81 6.90
CA ASP A 91 0.92 -11.93 5.98
C ASP A 91 -0.40 -12.69 6.02
N TYR A 92 -0.95 -12.93 4.84
CA TYR A 92 -2.20 -13.64 4.66
C TYR A 92 -1.89 -14.95 3.94
N GLY A 93 -1.93 -16.07 4.69
CA GLY A 93 -1.61 -17.41 4.23
C GLY A 93 -2.80 -18.15 3.56
N CYS A 94 -2.53 -19.34 3.03
CA CYS A 94 -3.50 -20.25 2.40
C CYS A 94 -4.33 -19.60 1.29
N GLY A 95 -3.65 -18.91 0.37
CA GLY A 95 -4.25 -18.27 -0.78
C GLY A 95 -4.92 -16.96 -0.38
N TYR A 96 -4.36 -15.85 -0.82
CA TYR A 96 -4.99 -14.52 -0.78
C TYR A 96 -6.31 -14.44 -1.59
N ILE A 97 -6.80 -15.58 -2.08
CA ILE A 97 -7.96 -15.81 -2.94
C ILE A 97 -9.27 -15.28 -2.37
N PRO A 98 -9.55 -15.35 -1.04
CA PRO A 98 -10.77 -14.77 -0.51
C PRO A 98 -10.85 -13.25 -0.73
N TYR A 99 -9.72 -12.59 -0.96
CA TYR A 99 -9.66 -11.14 -1.13
C TYR A 99 -9.67 -10.76 -2.61
N ASN A 100 -10.66 -9.94 -2.97
CA ASN A 100 -10.89 -9.45 -4.33
C ASN A 100 -10.54 -7.97 -4.49
N SER A 101 -10.37 -7.24 -3.39
CA SER A 101 -9.87 -5.86 -3.43
C SER A 101 -9.12 -5.47 -2.16
N ILE A 102 -8.36 -4.38 -2.24
CA ILE A 102 -7.75 -3.69 -1.11
C ILE A 102 -8.33 -2.29 -1.05
N ARG A 103 -8.87 -1.90 0.11
CA ARG A 103 -9.46 -0.58 0.34
C ARG A 103 -8.56 0.29 1.20
N LEU A 104 -8.22 1.46 0.67
CA LEU A 104 -7.46 2.50 1.37
C LEU A 104 -8.44 3.51 1.96
N VAL A 105 -8.32 3.78 3.25
CA VAL A 105 -9.23 4.63 4.04
C VAL A 105 -8.43 5.74 4.73
N LYS A 106 -9.01 6.93 4.79
CA LYS A 106 -8.49 8.08 5.54
C LYS A 106 -9.62 8.84 6.18
#